data_AF-A0A946EW83-F1
#
_entry.id   AF-A0A946EW83-F1
#
_cell.length_a   1.000
_cell.length_b   1.000
_cell.length_c   1.000
_cell.angle_alpha   90.00
_cell.angle_beta   90.00
_cell.angle_gamma   90.00
#
_symmetry.space_group_name_H-M   'P 1'
#
loop_
_entity.id
_entity.type
_entity.pdbx_description
1 polymer ?
#
loop_
_entity_poly.entity_id
_entity_poly.type
_entity_poly.pdbx_seq_one_letter_code
_entity_poly.pdbx_strand_id
1 'polypeptide(L)'
;MSSGHEETYREAQELSSLKAPALQGDEFAFDPDVDELNNPDVEQLSEPPLIGMRPRPSDIFGDEAENFGRATSPKLYAQASQFPTAVQYRVWRWENGVPVALGAIDAEATEELSKDPAGQRMMPFTTRGHVSSLGTFQSPDESFPEYRGQIESEYGGAVRFAVVKDPADDELTEGSFVLLDGLFLQWVRHETADGWQDMPMLCGRGLVPSSARLTHDQDHLDEVLAQVVDGTFDSGAEITGEAKWALLAKAQDENSGVNWDEALELDSDTLTSLFQNPKMYRGRAFRLPISVNMGLDDPVYGENPLRAEVLSTGWLGNQAWTGPAPVIKWVAAMDGSHLMDRKNKAHYLVGQGFFLKNLDYENADGRPLRAPVFAMRSLEIFTPPFDGRPERIMYMV
;
A
#
# COMPACT_ATOMS: atom_id res chain seq x y z
N MET A 1 65.27 12.44 -5.08
CA MET A 1 64.33 12.66 -3.96
C MET A 1 63.19 11.68 -4.14
N SER A 2 63.31 10.50 -3.50
CA SER A 2 62.31 9.43 -3.55
C SER A 2 62.57 8.55 -2.33
N SER A 3 61.85 8.83 -1.24
CA SER A 3 61.82 8.00 -0.03
C SER A 3 60.54 8.34 0.72
N GLY A 4 59.47 7.61 0.42
CA GLY A 4 58.16 7.84 1.05
C GLY A 4 57.10 6.77 0.77
N HIS A 5 57.48 5.57 0.33
CA HIS A 5 56.52 4.51 -0.01
C HIS A 5 56.81 3.13 0.61
N GLU A 6 57.81 3.00 1.49
CA GLU A 6 58.16 1.70 2.09
C GLU A 6 57.60 1.46 3.50
N GLU A 7 57.00 2.46 4.17
CA GLU A 7 56.52 2.29 5.56
C GLU A 7 55.10 1.70 5.67
N THR A 8 54.28 1.75 4.63
CA THR A 8 52.87 1.32 4.71
C THR A 8 52.67 -0.19 4.52
N TYR A 9 53.69 -0.94 4.08
CA TYR A 9 53.58 -2.39 3.84
C TYR A 9 53.98 -3.26 5.04
N ARG A 10 54.57 -2.69 6.10
CA ARG A 10 54.96 -3.46 7.29
C ARG A 10 53.85 -3.65 8.32
N GLU A 11 52.90 -2.71 8.44
CA GLU A 11 51.75 -2.85 9.36
C GLU A 11 50.69 -3.86 8.89
N ALA A 12 50.63 -4.16 7.58
CA ALA A 12 49.68 -5.13 7.04
C ALA A 12 50.08 -6.61 7.24
N GLN A 13 51.34 -6.90 7.60
CA GLN A 13 51.81 -8.28 7.80
C GLN A 13 51.74 -8.77 9.25
N GLU A 14 51.69 -7.89 10.25
CA GLU A 14 51.60 -8.31 11.67
C GLU A 14 50.19 -8.69 12.12
N LEU A 15 49.13 -8.16 11.47
CA LEU A 15 47.73 -8.49 11.77
C LEU A 15 47.27 -9.86 11.22
N SER A 16 48.05 -10.54 10.38
CA SER A 16 47.71 -11.87 9.85
C SER A 16 48.18 -13.05 10.74
N SER A 17 48.80 -12.75 11.89
CA SER A 17 49.39 -13.75 12.79
C SER A 17 48.51 -14.14 13.99
N LEU A 18 47.31 -13.58 14.12
CA LEU A 18 46.36 -13.93 15.18
C LEU A 18 45.68 -15.28 14.86
N LYS A 19 46.23 -16.34 15.46
CA LYS A 19 45.63 -17.68 15.53
C LYS A 19 44.18 -17.59 16.02
N ALA A 20 43.25 -18.07 15.20
CA ALA A 20 41.88 -18.31 15.60
C ALA A 20 41.83 -19.32 16.76
N PRO A 21 41.05 -19.08 17.83
CA PRO A 21 40.84 -20.06 18.87
C PRO A 21 40.05 -21.26 18.31
N ALA A 22 40.46 -22.46 18.70
CA ALA A 22 39.76 -23.69 18.35
C ALA A 22 38.34 -23.66 18.93
N LEU A 23 37.33 -23.76 18.06
CA LEU A 23 35.94 -23.99 18.46
C LEU A 23 35.83 -25.41 19.01
N GLN A 24 35.80 -25.52 20.34
CA GLN A 24 35.26 -26.70 21.03
C GLN A 24 33.75 -26.71 20.80
N GLY A 25 33.24 -27.86 20.37
CA GLY A 25 31.81 -28.08 20.18
C GLY A 25 31.09 -28.05 21.52
N ASP A 26 30.32 -26.99 21.74
CA ASP A 26 29.32 -26.93 22.78
C ASP A 26 27.98 -27.44 22.23
N GLU A 27 27.47 -28.45 22.92
CA GLU A 27 26.13 -28.98 22.76
C GLU A 27 25.08 -27.86 22.90
N PHE A 28 24.03 -27.92 22.08
CA PHE A 28 22.87 -27.03 22.16
C PHE A 28 22.18 -27.15 23.53
N ALA A 29 22.59 -26.31 24.47
CA ALA A 29 21.86 -26.04 25.69
C ALA A 29 20.70 -25.07 25.35
N PHE A 30 19.48 -25.50 25.63
CA PHE A 30 18.29 -24.66 25.62
C PHE A 30 18.48 -23.48 26.57
N ASP A 31 18.19 -22.27 26.08
CA ASP A 31 18.22 -21.01 26.83
C ASP A 31 17.17 -21.05 27.96
N PRO A 32 17.56 -21.08 29.25
CA PRO A 32 16.65 -21.18 30.38
C PRO A 32 15.95 -19.84 30.73
N ASP A 33 16.24 -18.75 30.02
CA ASP A 33 15.74 -17.41 30.37
C ASP A 33 14.29 -17.15 29.90
N VAL A 34 13.64 -18.12 29.23
CA VAL A 34 12.23 -17.99 28.81
C VAL A 34 11.26 -18.23 29.97
N ASP A 35 11.69 -18.89 31.05
CA ASP A 35 10.85 -19.14 32.23
C ASP A 35 10.86 -18.00 33.27
N GLU A 36 11.73 -16.98 33.14
CA GLU A 36 11.73 -15.81 34.03
C GLU A 36 10.54 -14.85 33.80
N LEU A 37 9.89 -14.91 32.62
CA LEU A 37 8.72 -14.08 32.29
C LEU A 37 7.42 -14.53 32.99
N ASN A 38 7.43 -15.68 33.68
CA ASN A 38 6.29 -16.20 34.43
C ASN A 38 6.57 -16.33 35.94
N ASN A 39 7.56 -15.60 36.47
CA ASN A 39 7.84 -15.59 37.90
C ASN A 39 6.83 -14.70 38.67
N PRO A 40 5.99 -15.26 39.56
CA PRO A 40 4.98 -14.51 40.32
C PRO A 40 5.57 -13.56 41.38
N ASP A 41 6.89 -13.62 41.61
CA ASP A 41 7.60 -12.80 42.61
C ASP A 41 8.31 -11.57 42.00
N VAL A 42 8.11 -11.24 40.73
CA VAL A 42 8.64 -10.01 40.10
C VAL A 42 7.81 -8.81 40.55
N GLU A 43 8.48 -7.80 41.12
CA GLU A 43 7.88 -6.55 41.60
C GLU A 43 6.95 -5.93 40.54
N GLN A 44 5.65 -5.91 40.86
CA GLN A 44 4.66 -5.16 40.09
C GLN A 44 5.01 -3.67 40.14
N LEU A 45 5.26 -3.07 38.97
CA LEU A 45 5.39 -1.63 38.84
C LEU A 45 4.15 -0.95 39.44
N SER A 46 4.37 0.14 40.19
CA SER A 46 3.28 0.93 40.78
C SER A 46 2.26 1.36 39.73
N GLU A 47 0.99 1.43 40.12
CA GLU A 47 -0.10 1.89 39.25
C GLU A 47 0.28 3.17 38.49
N PRO A 48 0.03 3.25 37.17
CA PRO A 48 0.37 4.43 36.39
C PRO A 48 -0.36 5.67 36.92
N PRO A 49 0.26 6.86 36.87
CA PRO A 49 -0.35 8.08 37.37
C PRO A 49 -1.63 8.41 36.59
N LEU A 50 -2.75 8.48 37.31
CA LEU A 50 -4.05 8.90 36.79
C LEU A 50 -4.02 10.37 36.37
N ILE A 51 -4.00 10.63 35.06
CA ILE A 51 -4.21 11.96 34.49
C ILE A 51 -5.71 12.19 34.33
N GLY A 52 -6.33 12.83 35.33
CA GLY A 52 -7.74 13.23 35.32
C GLY A 52 -8.29 13.40 36.73
N MET A 53 -9.10 14.44 36.96
CA MET A 53 -9.75 14.68 38.26
C MET A 53 -10.68 13.51 38.60
N ARG A 54 -10.50 12.89 39.77
CA ARG A 54 -11.47 11.94 40.33
C ARG A 54 -12.82 12.65 40.47
N PRO A 55 -13.94 12.04 40.04
CA PRO A 55 -15.26 12.58 40.32
C PRO A 55 -15.43 12.65 41.84
N ARG A 56 -15.82 13.83 42.35
CA ARG A 56 -16.22 13.96 43.75
C ARG A 56 -17.57 13.28 43.93
N PRO A 57 -17.79 12.48 44.99
CA PRO A 57 -19.11 11.99 45.33
C PRO A 57 -20.04 13.19 45.54
N SER A 58 -21.22 13.14 44.93
CA SER A 58 -22.27 14.14 45.09
C SER A 58 -23.41 13.50 45.85
N ASP A 59 -23.69 14.03 47.04
CA ASP A 59 -24.84 13.64 47.86
C ASP A 59 -26.13 14.07 47.15
N ILE A 60 -26.93 13.08 46.75
CA ILE A 60 -28.22 13.29 46.10
C ILE A 60 -29.26 12.60 47.00
N PHE A 61 -29.96 13.40 47.79
CA PHE A 61 -31.03 12.99 48.72
C PHE A 61 -30.58 12.20 49.97
N GLY A 62 -29.38 12.44 50.49
CA GLY A 62 -28.94 11.89 51.79
C GLY A 62 -28.37 10.48 51.71
N ASP A 63 -28.22 9.94 50.50
CA ASP A 63 -27.48 8.71 50.21
C ASP A 63 -26.27 9.04 49.33
N GLU A 64 -25.09 8.60 49.75
CA GLU A 64 -23.86 8.70 48.95
C GLU A 64 -23.96 7.76 47.74
N ALA A 65 -24.35 8.31 46.58
CA ALA A 65 -24.34 7.58 45.33
C ALA A 65 -22.95 7.62 44.67
N GLU A 66 -22.34 6.46 44.46
CA GLU A 66 -21.18 6.34 43.57
C GLU A 66 -21.61 6.68 42.14
N ASN A 67 -21.07 7.78 41.61
CA ASN A 67 -21.27 8.16 40.22
C ASN A 67 -20.64 7.08 39.32
N PHE A 68 -21.43 6.13 38.84
CA PHE A 68 -21.07 5.36 37.65
C PHE A 68 -20.82 6.36 36.53
N GLY A 69 -19.56 6.44 36.10
CA GLY A 69 -19.12 7.38 35.08
C GLY A 69 -20.07 7.37 33.89
N ARG A 70 -20.31 8.54 33.30
CA ARG A 70 -21.02 8.65 32.02
C ARG A 70 -20.52 7.54 31.10
N ALA A 71 -21.43 6.83 30.44
CA ALA A 71 -21.10 5.97 29.32
C ALA A 71 -20.39 6.83 28.26
N THR A 72 -19.07 6.96 28.39
CA THR A 72 -18.23 7.39 27.31
C THR A 72 -18.29 6.25 26.33
N SER A 73 -19.00 6.44 25.22
CA SER A 73 -18.76 5.66 24.02
C SER A 73 -17.24 5.50 23.88
N PRO A 74 -16.71 4.29 23.70
CA PRO A 74 -15.28 4.10 23.59
C PRO A 74 -14.78 5.04 22.49
N LYS A 75 -13.75 5.83 22.81
CA LYS A 75 -13.10 6.66 21.79
C LYS A 75 -12.55 5.69 20.74
N LEU A 76 -13.22 5.61 19.59
CA LEU A 76 -12.81 4.84 18.40
C LEU A 76 -11.59 5.49 17.72
N TYR A 77 -10.59 5.90 18.50
CA TYR A 77 -9.31 6.36 18.00
C TYR A 77 -8.25 5.47 18.62
N ALA A 78 -7.87 4.43 17.88
CA ALA A 78 -6.64 3.70 18.11
C ALA A 78 -5.46 4.68 18.02
N GLN A 79 -4.54 4.62 18.98
CA GLN A 79 -3.25 5.31 18.83
C GLN A 79 -2.43 4.59 17.76
N ALA A 80 -1.87 5.34 16.80
CA ALA A 80 -1.06 4.82 15.70
C ALA A 80 0.11 3.91 16.15
N SER A 81 0.62 4.14 17.37
CA SER A 81 1.69 3.35 17.99
C SER A 81 1.32 1.89 18.27
N GLN A 82 0.02 1.54 18.32
CA GLN A 82 -0.42 0.18 18.62
C GLN A 82 -0.51 -0.73 17.37
N PHE A 83 -0.31 -0.18 16.16
CA PHE A 83 -0.55 -0.91 14.91
C PHE A 83 0.52 -0.63 13.84
N PRO A 84 1.78 -1.03 14.06
CA PRO A 84 2.88 -0.76 13.13
C PRO A 84 2.73 -1.43 11.75
N THR A 85 1.77 -2.34 11.57
CA THR A 85 1.50 -3.07 10.31
C THR A 85 0.16 -2.72 9.65
N ALA A 86 -0.69 -1.89 10.27
CA ALA A 86 -2.00 -1.54 9.71
C ALA A 86 -1.93 -0.15 9.05
N VAL A 87 -1.94 -0.10 7.71
CA VAL A 87 -1.46 1.08 6.99
C VAL A 87 -2.56 1.92 6.32
N GLN A 88 -3.82 1.48 6.38
CA GLN A 88 -4.99 2.35 6.23
C GLN A 88 -6.05 1.97 7.27
N TYR A 89 -6.32 2.87 8.21
CA TYR A 89 -7.45 2.72 9.12
C TYR A 89 -8.77 2.89 8.34
N ARG A 90 -9.29 1.79 7.80
CA ARG A 90 -10.75 1.61 7.62
C ARG A 90 -11.19 0.29 8.24
N VAL A 91 -10.61 -0.04 9.40
CA VAL A 91 -11.13 -1.09 10.28
C VAL A 91 -12.34 -0.51 11.01
N TRP A 92 -13.53 -0.83 10.52
CA TRP A 92 -14.77 -0.36 11.16
C TRP A 92 -15.28 -1.32 12.21
N ARG A 93 -14.88 -2.60 12.16
CA ARG A 93 -15.28 -3.61 13.12
C ARG A 93 -14.14 -4.62 13.34
N TRP A 94 -14.04 -5.06 14.59
CA TRP A 94 -13.22 -6.19 15.00
C TRP A 94 -14.14 -7.39 15.19
N GLU A 95 -13.86 -8.49 14.49
CA GLU A 95 -14.52 -9.77 14.74
C GLU A 95 -13.44 -10.79 15.13
N ASN A 96 -13.53 -11.30 16.37
CA ASN A 96 -12.60 -12.31 16.90
C ASN A 96 -11.12 -11.93 16.80
N GLY A 97 -10.78 -10.63 16.91
CA GLY A 97 -9.40 -10.16 16.81
C GLY A 97 -8.91 -9.94 15.37
N VAL A 98 -9.77 -10.11 14.36
CA VAL A 98 -9.46 -9.84 12.95
C VAL A 98 -10.16 -8.53 12.52
N PRO A 99 -9.44 -7.61 11.86
CA PRO A 99 -10.06 -6.43 11.26
C PRO A 99 -10.96 -6.85 10.09
N VAL A 100 -12.22 -6.39 10.10
CA VAL A 100 -13.17 -6.62 9.00
C VAL A 100 -13.20 -5.41 8.08
N ALA A 101 -13.02 -5.65 6.78
CA ALA A 101 -13.08 -4.63 5.74
C ALA A 101 -14.51 -4.08 5.56
N LEU A 102 -14.63 -2.88 4.99
CA LEU A 102 -15.92 -2.36 4.54
C LEU A 102 -16.48 -3.23 3.41
N GLY A 103 -17.74 -3.66 3.51
CA GLY A 103 -18.43 -4.29 2.39
C GLY A 103 -18.70 -3.27 1.28
N ALA A 104 -18.55 -3.64 0.02
CA ALA A 104 -19.00 -2.80 -1.09
C ALA A 104 -20.53 -2.89 -1.23
N ILE A 105 -21.21 -1.79 -1.57
CA ILE A 105 -22.61 -1.85 -2.02
C ILE A 105 -22.62 -2.32 -3.48
N ASP A 106 -22.46 -3.62 -3.67
CA ASP A 106 -22.62 -4.30 -4.95
C ASP A 106 -24.01 -4.96 -5.05
N ALA A 107 -24.24 -5.73 -6.12
CA ALA A 107 -25.53 -6.39 -6.35
C ALA A 107 -25.92 -7.36 -5.23
N GLU A 108 -24.95 -8.10 -4.67
CA GLU A 108 -25.18 -9.06 -3.59
C GLU A 108 -25.53 -8.33 -2.28
N ALA A 109 -24.72 -7.35 -1.88
CA ALA A 109 -24.99 -6.53 -0.72
C ALA A 109 -26.33 -5.80 -0.85
N THR A 110 -26.66 -5.27 -2.03
CA THR A 110 -27.94 -4.61 -2.30
C THR A 110 -29.11 -5.58 -2.12
N GLU A 111 -28.98 -6.81 -2.61
CA GLU A 111 -30.01 -7.84 -2.44
C GLU A 111 -30.20 -8.20 -0.95
N GLU A 112 -29.11 -8.38 -0.20
CA GLU A 112 -29.15 -8.67 1.25
C GLU A 112 -29.80 -7.53 2.04
N LEU A 113 -29.38 -6.29 1.77
CA LEU A 113 -29.94 -5.10 2.39
C LEU A 113 -31.44 -4.96 2.12
N SER A 114 -31.91 -5.36 0.93
CA SER A 114 -33.34 -5.30 0.59
C SER A 114 -34.18 -6.33 1.35
N LYS A 115 -33.60 -7.49 1.70
CA LYS A 115 -34.29 -8.60 2.39
C LYS A 115 -34.45 -8.36 3.89
N ASP A 116 -33.42 -7.80 4.54
CA ASP A 116 -33.46 -7.45 5.96
C ASP A 116 -32.81 -6.09 6.25
N PRO A 117 -33.48 -4.97 5.88
CA PRO A 117 -32.95 -3.64 6.16
C PRO A 117 -32.79 -3.35 7.66
N ALA A 118 -33.57 -4.01 8.51
CA ALA A 118 -33.55 -3.74 9.94
C ALA A 118 -32.34 -4.39 10.62
N GLY A 119 -32.06 -5.65 10.29
CA GLY A 119 -30.90 -6.39 10.82
C GLY A 119 -29.56 -5.87 10.29
N GLN A 120 -29.56 -5.23 9.12
CA GLN A 120 -28.36 -4.67 8.49
C GLN A 120 -28.09 -3.20 8.87
N ARG A 121 -28.97 -2.57 9.65
CA ARG A 121 -28.81 -1.17 10.06
C ARG A 121 -27.51 -0.98 10.85
N MET A 122 -26.82 0.12 10.58
CA MET A 122 -25.49 0.46 11.10
C MET A 122 -24.35 -0.47 10.64
N MET A 123 -24.59 -1.38 9.69
CA MET A 123 -23.48 -2.09 9.07
C MET A 123 -22.68 -1.16 8.17
N PRO A 124 -21.35 -1.27 8.16
CA PRO A 124 -20.50 -0.34 7.47
C PRO A 124 -20.29 -0.79 6.02
N PHE A 125 -20.46 0.16 5.10
CA PHE A 125 -20.33 -0.08 3.67
C PHE A 125 -19.52 1.02 3.00
N THR A 126 -18.98 0.67 1.83
CA THR A 126 -18.35 1.59 0.90
C THR A 126 -19.07 1.57 -0.44
N THR A 127 -19.18 2.73 -1.08
CA THR A 127 -19.65 2.84 -2.47
C THR A 127 -18.81 3.86 -3.20
N ARG A 128 -18.65 3.65 -4.50
CA ARG A 128 -17.95 4.54 -5.42
C ARG A 128 -18.84 4.81 -6.60
N GLY A 129 -18.79 6.01 -7.15
CA GLY A 129 -19.61 6.34 -8.29
C GLY A 129 -19.72 7.83 -8.58
N HIS A 130 -20.56 8.17 -9.54
CA HIS A 130 -20.84 9.57 -9.89
C HIS A 130 -21.95 10.13 -9.02
N VAL A 131 -21.74 11.33 -8.46
CA VAL A 131 -22.81 12.07 -7.77
C VAL A 131 -23.85 12.51 -8.79
N SER A 132 -25.04 11.92 -8.77
CA SER A 132 -26.15 12.30 -9.68
C SER A 132 -27.05 13.39 -9.14
N SER A 133 -27.05 13.60 -7.82
CA SER A 133 -27.69 14.75 -7.18
C SER A 133 -26.97 15.14 -5.91
N LEU A 134 -26.94 16.44 -5.61
CA LEU A 134 -26.40 16.98 -4.37
C LEU A 134 -27.20 18.19 -3.89
N GLY A 135 -27.60 18.17 -2.62
CA GLY A 135 -28.33 19.27 -2.00
C GLY A 135 -27.97 19.46 -0.54
N THR A 136 -28.19 20.68 -0.06
CA THR A 136 -28.03 21.05 1.35
C THR A 136 -29.37 20.94 2.06
N PHE A 137 -29.37 20.29 3.22
CA PHE A 137 -30.51 20.14 4.09
C PHE A 137 -30.14 20.67 5.48
N GLN A 138 -30.84 21.68 5.97
CA GLN A 138 -30.63 22.18 7.34
C GLN A 138 -31.97 22.21 8.07
N SER A 139 -32.08 21.41 9.13
CA SER A 139 -33.24 21.47 10.02
C SER A 139 -33.24 22.81 10.77
N PRO A 140 -34.41 23.42 11.06
CA PRO A 140 -34.48 24.70 11.78
C PRO A 140 -33.75 24.71 13.13
N ASP A 141 -33.68 23.55 13.79
CA ASP A 141 -33.08 23.38 15.12
C ASP A 141 -31.62 22.90 15.08
N GLU A 142 -31.05 22.66 13.89
CA GLU A 142 -29.68 22.14 13.73
C GLU A 142 -28.67 23.24 13.37
N SER A 143 -27.58 23.25 14.13
CA SER A 143 -26.51 24.24 13.99
C SER A 143 -25.66 24.05 12.73
N PHE A 144 -25.71 22.87 12.12
CA PHE A 144 -24.90 22.52 10.96
C PHE A 144 -25.78 21.90 9.89
N PRO A 145 -25.59 22.27 8.60
CA PRO A 145 -26.28 21.62 7.52
C PRO A 145 -25.79 20.17 7.34
N GLU A 146 -26.70 19.32 6.89
CA GLU A 146 -26.38 18.03 6.28
C GLU A 146 -26.38 18.16 4.75
N TYR A 147 -25.53 17.40 4.09
CA TYR A 147 -25.47 17.34 2.63
C TYR A 147 -26.00 15.98 2.20
N ARG A 148 -27.02 15.99 1.34
CA ARG A 148 -27.74 14.80 0.90
C ARG A 148 -27.72 14.70 -0.60
N GLY A 149 -27.67 13.47 -1.11
CA GLY A 149 -27.59 13.27 -2.54
C GLY A 149 -27.74 11.82 -2.95
N GLN A 150 -27.39 11.55 -4.19
CA GLN A 150 -27.41 10.22 -4.80
C GLN A 150 -26.08 9.96 -5.52
N ILE A 151 -25.59 8.74 -5.42
CA ILE A 151 -24.42 8.23 -6.15
C ILE A 151 -24.92 7.12 -7.08
N GLU A 152 -24.62 7.23 -8.38
CA GLU A 152 -24.72 6.12 -9.32
C GLU A 152 -23.50 5.22 -9.12
N SER A 153 -23.70 4.07 -8.49
CA SER A 153 -22.64 3.18 -8.04
C SER A 153 -21.92 2.52 -9.22
N GLU A 154 -20.59 2.48 -9.18
CA GLU A 154 -19.77 1.72 -10.14
C GLU A 154 -20.02 0.21 -10.04
N TYR A 155 -20.56 -0.25 -8.92
CA TYR A 155 -20.97 -1.65 -8.70
C TYR A 155 -22.40 -1.94 -9.19
N GLY A 156 -23.08 -0.93 -9.77
CA GLY A 156 -24.45 -1.00 -10.24
C GLY A 156 -25.47 -0.45 -9.23
N GLY A 157 -26.57 0.09 -9.76
CA GLY A 157 -27.63 0.71 -8.96
C GLY A 157 -27.27 2.10 -8.43
N ALA A 158 -28.14 2.63 -7.58
CA ALA A 158 -27.99 3.94 -6.97
C ALA A 158 -27.92 3.82 -5.44
N VAL A 159 -27.21 4.74 -4.80
CA VAL A 159 -27.10 4.84 -3.34
C VAL A 159 -27.46 6.25 -2.91
N ARG A 160 -28.43 6.39 -2.01
CA ARG A 160 -28.69 7.68 -1.35
C ARG A 160 -27.65 7.90 -0.26
N PHE A 161 -27.24 9.16 -0.08
CA PHE A 161 -26.32 9.50 0.99
C PHE A 161 -26.76 10.69 1.82
N ALA A 162 -26.28 10.72 3.05
CA ALA A 162 -26.21 11.91 3.89
C ALA A 162 -24.80 12.03 4.50
N VAL A 163 -24.18 13.19 4.38
CA VAL A 163 -22.86 13.49 4.93
C VAL A 163 -22.85 14.83 5.66
N VAL A 164 -21.91 15.01 6.58
CA VAL A 164 -21.82 16.22 7.42
C VAL A 164 -20.72 17.20 6.95
N LYS A 165 -19.68 16.71 6.26
CA LYS A 165 -18.68 17.57 5.62
C LYS A 165 -19.27 18.18 4.35
N ASP A 166 -19.08 19.48 4.15
CA ASP A 166 -19.45 20.17 2.91
C ASP A 166 -18.64 19.61 1.74
N PRO A 167 -19.30 19.02 0.70
CA PRO A 167 -18.60 18.55 -0.48
C PRO A 167 -17.82 19.67 -1.21
N ALA A 168 -18.25 20.93 -1.08
CA ALA A 168 -17.55 22.06 -1.68
C ALA A 168 -16.14 22.28 -1.12
N ASP A 169 -15.85 21.83 0.11
CA ASP A 169 -14.51 21.89 0.72
C ASP A 169 -13.48 21.06 -0.07
N ASP A 170 -13.93 20.05 -0.82
CA ASP A 170 -13.10 19.19 -1.68
C ASP A 170 -13.38 19.43 -3.18
N GLU A 171 -14.00 20.56 -3.53
CA GLU A 171 -14.41 20.89 -4.91
C GLU A 171 -15.35 19.85 -5.55
N LEU A 172 -16.12 19.12 -4.74
CA LEU A 172 -17.04 18.08 -5.21
C LEU A 172 -18.41 18.67 -5.55
N THR A 173 -18.92 18.29 -6.72
CA THR A 173 -20.21 18.75 -7.27
C THR A 173 -20.96 17.58 -7.92
N GLU A 174 -22.18 17.83 -8.42
CA GLU A 174 -22.85 16.85 -9.28
C GLU A 174 -21.97 16.50 -10.50
N GLY A 175 -21.88 15.21 -10.81
CA GLY A 175 -20.99 14.66 -11.84
C GLY A 175 -19.62 14.21 -11.31
N SER A 176 -19.18 14.69 -10.14
CA SER A 176 -17.92 14.25 -9.53
C SER A 176 -17.94 12.74 -9.25
N PHE A 177 -16.82 12.06 -9.51
CA PHE A 177 -16.63 10.67 -9.10
C PHE A 177 -16.10 10.64 -7.66
N VAL A 178 -16.83 9.98 -6.77
CA VAL A 178 -16.57 10.02 -5.33
C VAL A 178 -16.54 8.63 -4.73
N LEU A 179 -15.90 8.57 -3.57
CA LEU A 179 -15.93 7.46 -2.63
C LEU A 179 -16.71 7.90 -1.40
N LEU A 180 -17.66 7.08 -0.98
CA LEU A 180 -18.40 7.24 0.27
C LEU A 180 -18.19 6.00 1.13
N ASP A 181 -17.62 6.21 2.30
CA ASP A 181 -17.73 5.25 3.40
C ASP A 181 -18.82 5.72 4.34
N GLY A 182 -19.74 4.82 4.66
CA GLY A 182 -20.87 5.15 5.51
C GLY A 182 -21.48 3.94 6.20
N LEU A 183 -22.41 4.24 7.08
CA LEU A 183 -23.22 3.26 7.78
C LEU A 183 -24.56 3.16 7.07
N PHE A 184 -25.03 1.94 6.81
CA PHE A 184 -26.35 1.74 6.25
C PHE A 184 -27.43 2.16 7.26
N LEU A 185 -28.25 3.14 6.89
CA LEU A 185 -29.29 3.67 7.77
C LEU A 185 -30.63 2.96 7.54
N GLN A 186 -31.04 2.87 6.28
CA GLN A 186 -32.33 2.33 5.89
C GLN A 186 -32.40 2.10 4.38
N TRP A 187 -33.35 1.25 4.00
CA TRP A 187 -33.82 1.13 2.63
C TRP A 187 -34.84 2.24 2.35
N VAL A 188 -34.61 3.06 1.33
CA VAL A 188 -35.45 4.22 1.02
C VAL A 188 -36.09 4.10 -0.34
N ARG A 189 -37.32 4.62 -0.42
CA ARG A 189 -38.04 4.83 -1.68
C ARG A 189 -37.93 6.31 -2.05
N HIS A 190 -37.34 6.60 -3.20
CA HIS A 190 -37.06 7.96 -3.66
C HIS A 190 -37.60 8.18 -5.08
N GLU A 191 -38.10 9.38 -5.34
CA GLU A 191 -38.56 9.77 -6.68
C GLU A 191 -37.37 10.33 -7.47
N THR A 192 -37.03 9.65 -8.58
CA THR A 192 -35.98 10.05 -9.52
C THR A 192 -36.60 10.52 -10.83
N ALA A 193 -35.77 11.01 -11.77
CA ALA A 193 -36.25 11.36 -13.12
C ALA A 193 -36.90 10.18 -13.85
N ASP A 194 -36.47 8.95 -13.57
CA ASP A 194 -37.01 7.71 -14.14
C ASP A 194 -38.17 7.11 -13.32
N GLY A 195 -38.64 7.84 -12.31
CA GLY A 195 -39.74 7.44 -11.42
C GLY A 195 -39.27 6.97 -10.04
N TRP A 196 -40.15 6.27 -9.33
CA TRP A 196 -39.88 5.79 -7.98
C TRP A 196 -38.90 4.62 -8.00
N GLN A 197 -37.77 4.78 -7.30
CA GLN A 197 -36.75 3.76 -7.14
C GLN A 197 -36.52 3.47 -5.66
N ASP A 198 -36.22 2.20 -5.37
CA ASP A 198 -35.88 1.70 -4.05
C ASP A 198 -34.36 1.50 -3.98
N MET A 199 -33.70 2.03 -2.96
CA MET A 199 -32.24 2.03 -2.87
C MET A 199 -31.73 2.13 -1.43
N PRO A 200 -30.49 1.70 -1.14
CA PRO A 200 -29.92 1.86 0.19
C PRO A 200 -29.56 3.32 0.47
N MET A 201 -29.71 3.72 1.74
CA MET A 201 -29.23 5.00 2.24
C MET A 201 -28.03 4.81 3.17
N LEU A 202 -26.90 5.43 2.82
CA LEU A 202 -25.70 5.47 3.64
C LEU A 202 -25.54 6.84 4.34
N CYS A 203 -25.12 6.82 5.59
CA CYS A 203 -24.73 8.03 6.31
C CYS A 203 -23.23 7.99 6.60
N GLY A 204 -22.48 9.01 6.15
CA GLY A 204 -21.02 9.05 6.26
C GLY A 204 -20.51 10.40 6.76
N ARG A 205 -19.19 10.50 6.97
CA ARG A 205 -18.56 11.77 7.40
C ARG A 205 -18.54 12.79 6.26
N GLY A 206 -18.22 12.35 5.06
CA GLY A 206 -17.99 13.19 3.89
C GLY A 206 -17.78 12.32 2.66
N LEU A 207 -17.91 12.94 1.49
CA LEU A 207 -17.46 12.36 0.23
C LEU A 207 -15.94 12.54 0.12
N VAL A 208 -15.27 11.60 -0.53
CA VAL A 208 -13.84 11.67 -0.83
C VAL A 208 -13.66 11.67 -2.34
N PRO A 209 -12.85 12.57 -2.93
CA PRO A 209 -12.53 12.52 -4.35
C PRO A 209 -11.98 11.14 -4.74
N SER A 210 -12.49 10.58 -5.83
CA SER A 210 -12.08 9.28 -6.35
C SER A 210 -12.02 9.34 -7.89
N SER A 211 -11.74 8.20 -8.52
CA SER A 211 -11.66 8.04 -9.98
C SER A 211 -12.36 6.75 -10.34
N ALA A 212 -12.97 6.67 -11.53
CA ALA A 212 -13.56 5.42 -12.01
C ALA A 212 -12.53 4.29 -12.05
N ARG A 213 -12.98 3.05 -11.84
CA ARG A 213 -12.09 1.89 -11.94
C ARG A 213 -11.51 1.83 -13.35
N LEU A 214 -10.19 1.82 -13.43
CA LEU A 214 -9.46 1.67 -14.68
C LEU A 214 -9.33 0.18 -15.01
N THR A 215 -9.90 -0.21 -16.13
CA THR A 215 -9.68 -1.52 -16.75
C THR A 215 -8.69 -1.38 -17.90
N HIS A 216 -8.00 -2.46 -18.25
CA HIS A 216 -7.13 -2.44 -19.41
C HIS A 216 -7.93 -2.18 -20.69
N ASP A 217 -7.50 -1.17 -21.45
CA ASP A 217 -7.91 -0.89 -22.82
C ASP A 217 -6.64 -0.62 -23.63
N GLN A 218 -6.42 -1.40 -24.70
CA GLN A 218 -5.20 -1.34 -25.49
C GLN A 218 -5.15 -0.08 -26.38
N ASP A 219 -6.28 0.39 -26.91
CA ASP A 219 -6.31 1.60 -27.75
C ASP A 219 -6.01 2.84 -26.91
N HIS A 220 -6.63 2.93 -25.73
CA HIS A 220 -6.34 3.98 -24.76
C HIS A 220 -4.88 3.93 -24.27
N LEU A 221 -4.36 2.74 -23.96
CA LEU A 221 -2.97 2.57 -23.54
C LEU A 221 -1.99 3.10 -24.61
N ASP A 222 -2.22 2.77 -25.88
CA ASP A 222 -1.35 3.22 -26.96
C ASP A 222 -1.39 4.74 -27.14
N GLU A 223 -2.56 5.36 -26.96
CA GLU A 223 -2.72 6.82 -26.97
C GLU A 223 -1.90 7.48 -25.85
N VAL A 224 -2.05 7.03 -24.60
CA VAL A 224 -1.35 7.65 -23.46
C VAL A 224 0.15 7.37 -23.49
N LEU A 225 0.59 6.21 -23.96
CA LEU A 225 2.02 5.88 -24.12
C LEU A 225 2.70 6.71 -25.21
N ALA A 226 1.98 7.10 -26.26
CA ALA A 226 2.50 7.98 -27.31
C ALA A 226 2.87 9.38 -26.76
N GLN A 227 2.19 9.83 -25.71
CA GLN A 227 2.42 11.12 -25.06
C GLN A 227 3.54 11.08 -24.02
N VAL A 228 4.00 9.89 -23.60
CA VAL A 228 5.06 9.76 -22.60
C VAL A 228 6.36 10.38 -23.13
N VAL A 229 7.00 11.18 -22.28
CA VAL A 229 8.34 11.70 -22.51
C VAL A 229 9.25 11.13 -21.43
N ASP A 230 10.49 10.79 -21.81
CA ASP A 230 11.46 10.34 -20.83
C ASP A 230 11.86 11.49 -19.91
N GLY A 231 12.22 11.15 -18.67
CA GLY A 231 12.64 12.12 -17.68
C GLY A 231 13.79 12.98 -18.17
N THR A 232 13.72 14.24 -17.77
CA THR A 232 14.86 15.17 -17.79
C THR A 232 15.25 15.46 -16.35
N PHE A 233 16.47 15.93 -16.13
CA PHE A 233 16.91 16.32 -14.78
C PHE A 233 15.99 17.35 -14.11
N ASP A 234 15.35 18.22 -14.90
CA ASP A 234 14.46 19.27 -14.41
C ASP A 234 13.03 18.77 -14.12
N SER A 235 12.63 17.59 -14.61
CA SER A 235 11.24 17.10 -14.48
C SER A 235 10.96 16.34 -13.18
N GLY A 236 11.96 16.14 -12.32
CA GLY A 236 11.85 15.34 -11.11
C GLY A 236 11.74 13.83 -11.38
N ALA A 237 11.97 13.03 -10.33
CA ALA A 237 11.99 11.56 -10.38
C ALA A 237 10.59 10.92 -10.30
N GLU A 238 9.56 11.60 -10.81
CA GLU A 238 8.18 11.16 -10.62
C GLU A 238 7.71 10.14 -11.67
N ILE A 239 7.19 9.03 -11.17
CA ILE A 239 6.37 8.08 -11.92
C ILE A 239 4.90 8.51 -11.74
N THR A 240 4.52 9.60 -12.38
CA THR A 240 3.17 10.15 -12.33
C THR A 240 2.54 10.17 -13.72
N GLY A 241 1.21 10.33 -13.75
CA GLY A 241 0.43 10.41 -14.98
C GLY A 241 -0.37 9.16 -15.33
N GLU A 242 -1.27 9.35 -16.29
CA GLU A 242 -2.25 8.37 -16.77
C GLU A 242 -1.61 7.12 -17.36
N ALA A 243 -0.52 7.27 -18.11
CA ALA A 243 0.21 6.16 -18.71
C ALA A 243 0.73 5.14 -17.70
N LYS A 244 1.12 5.58 -16.49
CA LYS A 244 1.48 4.65 -15.39
C LYS A 244 0.30 3.74 -15.06
N TRP A 245 -0.87 4.33 -14.85
CA TRP A 245 -2.06 3.60 -14.43
C TRP A 245 -2.57 2.68 -15.53
N ALA A 246 -2.61 3.15 -16.77
CA ALA A 246 -3.00 2.32 -17.92
C ALA A 246 -2.07 1.11 -18.08
N LEU A 247 -0.77 1.30 -17.87
CA LEU A 247 0.20 0.21 -17.98
C LEU A 247 0.13 -0.77 -16.80
N LEU A 248 -0.13 -0.28 -15.59
CA LEU A 248 -0.41 -1.14 -14.43
C LEU A 248 -1.75 -1.88 -14.58
N ALA A 249 -2.77 -1.27 -15.20
CA ALA A 249 -4.02 -1.95 -15.53
C ALA A 249 -3.76 -3.13 -16.48
N LYS A 250 -2.94 -2.93 -17.51
CA LYS A 250 -2.47 -4.00 -18.39
C LYS A 250 -1.69 -5.08 -17.62
N ALA A 251 -0.87 -4.68 -16.65
CA ALA A 251 -0.10 -5.60 -15.83
C ALA A 251 -0.96 -6.49 -14.92
N GLN A 252 -2.11 -6.00 -14.48
CA GLN A 252 -3.08 -6.79 -13.71
C GLN A 252 -4.03 -7.61 -14.59
N ASP A 253 -4.12 -7.34 -15.89
CA ASP A 253 -5.01 -8.05 -16.79
C ASP A 253 -4.43 -9.42 -17.23
N GLU A 254 -5.03 -10.49 -16.71
CA GLU A 254 -4.71 -11.87 -17.08
C GLU A 254 -4.97 -12.15 -18.57
N ASN A 255 -5.85 -11.38 -19.21
CA ASN A 255 -6.23 -11.50 -20.61
C ASN A 255 -5.48 -10.51 -21.52
N SER A 256 -4.39 -9.89 -21.03
CA SER A 256 -3.57 -8.95 -21.80
C SER A 256 -2.96 -9.53 -23.09
N GLY A 257 -3.10 -10.83 -23.34
CA GLY A 257 -2.64 -11.52 -24.55
C GLY A 257 -1.12 -11.69 -24.63
N VAL A 258 -0.40 -11.36 -23.55
CA VAL A 258 1.06 -11.45 -23.49
C VAL A 258 1.50 -12.89 -23.26
N ASN A 259 2.29 -13.42 -24.19
CA ASN A 259 3.03 -14.65 -23.98
C ASN A 259 4.34 -14.33 -23.24
N TRP A 260 4.37 -14.59 -21.93
CA TRP A 260 5.52 -14.25 -21.09
C TRP A 260 6.75 -15.10 -21.35
N ASP A 261 6.58 -16.35 -21.80
CA ASP A 261 7.71 -17.21 -22.16
C ASP A 261 8.47 -16.70 -23.39
N GLU A 262 7.74 -16.04 -24.29
CA GLU A 262 8.30 -15.38 -25.48
C GLU A 262 8.66 -13.91 -25.24
N ALA A 263 8.34 -13.36 -24.06
CA ALA A 263 8.69 -11.98 -23.74
C ALA A 263 10.22 -11.82 -23.65
N LEU A 264 10.67 -10.63 -24.07
CA LEU A 264 12.09 -10.30 -24.17
C LEU A 264 12.72 -10.30 -22.79
N GLU A 265 13.85 -11.00 -22.63
CA GLU A 265 14.60 -10.94 -21.39
C GLU A 265 15.37 -9.62 -21.29
N LEU A 266 15.35 -9.00 -20.12
CA LEU A 266 16.03 -7.73 -19.90
C LEU A 266 17.53 -7.96 -19.63
N ASP A 267 18.31 -8.11 -20.70
CA ASP A 267 19.78 -8.19 -20.66
C ASP A 267 20.45 -6.82 -20.92
N SER A 268 21.79 -6.80 -20.91
CA SER A 268 22.59 -5.56 -21.11
C SER A 268 22.39 -4.93 -22.47
N ASP A 269 22.27 -5.74 -23.52
CA ASP A 269 22.09 -5.26 -24.90
C ASP A 269 20.70 -4.65 -25.06
N THR A 270 19.69 -5.31 -24.49
CA THR A 270 18.31 -4.84 -24.45
C THR A 270 18.18 -3.55 -23.65
N LEU A 271 18.80 -3.47 -22.48
CA LEU A 271 18.87 -2.22 -21.70
C LEU A 271 19.50 -1.11 -22.53
N THR A 272 20.67 -1.35 -23.11
CA THR A 272 21.36 -0.35 -23.95
C THR A 272 20.47 0.13 -25.11
N SER A 273 19.75 -0.79 -25.77
CA SER A 273 18.82 -0.44 -26.85
C SER A 273 17.62 0.36 -26.35
N LEU A 274 17.06 0.00 -25.19
CA LEU A 274 15.96 0.71 -24.54
C LEU A 274 16.37 2.15 -24.15
N PHE A 275 17.62 2.38 -23.76
CA PHE A 275 18.16 3.72 -23.53
C PHE A 275 18.27 4.55 -24.81
N GLN A 276 18.73 3.93 -25.88
CA GLN A 276 18.95 4.62 -27.16
C GLN A 276 17.62 4.93 -27.86
N ASN A 277 16.65 4.02 -27.78
CA ASN A 277 15.39 4.10 -28.51
C ASN A 277 14.16 3.75 -27.65
N PRO A 278 13.92 4.45 -26.52
CA PRO A 278 12.90 4.08 -25.55
C PRO A 278 11.49 4.02 -26.14
N LYS A 279 11.17 4.92 -27.09
CA LYS A 279 9.87 4.96 -27.77
C LYS A 279 9.47 3.63 -28.40
N MET A 280 10.43 2.86 -28.93
CA MET A 280 10.13 1.56 -29.56
C MET A 280 9.76 0.47 -28.56
N TYR A 281 10.09 0.66 -27.28
CA TYR A 281 9.93 -0.34 -26.23
C TYR A 281 8.79 -0.03 -25.25
N ARG A 282 8.21 1.17 -25.27
CA ARG A 282 7.13 1.53 -24.34
C ARG A 282 5.96 0.57 -24.49
N GLY A 283 5.44 0.09 -23.37
CA GLY A 283 4.36 -0.87 -23.32
C GLY A 283 4.73 -2.31 -23.72
N ARG A 284 5.99 -2.59 -24.11
CA ARG A 284 6.44 -3.95 -24.40
C ARG A 284 6.66 -4.75 -23.12
N ALA A 285 6.36 -6.04 -23.19
CA ALA A 285 6.55 -6.99 -22.10
C ALA A 285 8.00 -7.45 -22.01
N PHE A 286 8.50 -7.59 -20.78
CA PHE A 286 9.83 -8.06 -20.47
C PHE A 286 9.81 -9.07 -19.33
N ARG A 287 10.72 -10.05 -19.40
CA ARG A 287 11.12 -10.88 -18.27
C ARG A 287 12.36 -10.28 -17.63
N LEU A 288 12.33 -10.16 -16.31
CA LEU A 288 13.50 -9.77 -15.54
C LEU A 288 14.36 -11.00 -15.25
N PRO A 289 15.67 -10.98 -15.57
CA PRO A 289 16.58 -12.01 -15.10
C PRO A 289 16.69 -11.95 -13.57
N ILE A 290 17.34 -12.97 -12.99
CA ILE A 290 17.64 -13.01 -11.54
C ILE A 290 18.39 -11.73 -11.17
N SER A 291 17.74 -10.87 -10.40
CA SER A 291 18.22 -9.53 -10.05
C SER A 291 18.18 -9.33 -8.55
N VAL A 292 18.98 -8.42 -8.02
CA VAL A 292 19.05 -8.12 -6.59
C VAL A 292 18.07 -7.00 -6.28
N ASN A 293 17.22 -7.19 -5.26
CA ASN A 293 16.41 -6.10 -4.72
C ASN A 293 17.32 -5.08 -4.02
N MET A 294 17.40 -3.86 -4.55
CA MET A 294 18.27 -2.81 -4.00
C MET A 294 17.58 -1.92 -2.98
N GLY A 295 16.25 -2.04 -2.85
CA GLY A 295 15.47 -1.27 -1.90
C GLY A 295 14.02 -1.15 -2.34
N LEU A 296 13.17 -0.97 -1.34
CA LEU A 296 11.76 -0.63 -1.48
C LEU A 296 11.59 0.82 -1.03
N ASP A 297 10.87 1.62 -1.80
CA ASP A 297 10.39 2.91 -1.30
C ASP A 297 9.21 2.68 -0.34
N ASP A 298 8.82 3.69 0.44
CA ASP A 298 7.66 3.55 1.31
C ASP A 298 6.40 3.22 0.49
N PRO A 299 5.67 2.13 0.81
CA PRO A 299 4.48 1.77 0.07
C PRO A 299 3.44 2.87 0.16
N VAL A 300 2.81 3.17 -0.98
CA VAL A 300 1.76 4.18 -1.07
C VAL A 300 0.41 3.49 -0.93
N TYR A 301 -0.32 3.88 0.09
CA TYR A 301 -1.68 3.43 0.36
C TYR A 301 -2.65 4.54 -0.01
N GLY A 302 -3.81 4.18 -0.55
CA GLY A 302 -4.78 5.19 -0.92
C GLY A 302 -5.71 4.81 -2.05
N GLU A 303 -6.65 5.71 -2.28
CA GLU A 303 -7.53 5.64 -3.44
C GLU A 303 -6.71 5.74 -4.72
N ASN A 304 -6.93 4.80 -5.64
CA ASN A 304 -6.30 4.81 -6.94
C ASN A 304 -7.23 4.16 -7.99
N PRO A 305 -6.99 4.44 -9.29
CA PRO A 305 -7.85 3.93 -10.37
C PRO A 305 -7.91 2.40 -10.45
N LEU A 306 -6.87 1.69 -9.98
CA LEU A 306 -6.82 0.23 -10.04
C LEU A 306 -7.52 -0.46 -8.86
N ARG A 307 -7.95 0.33 -7.86
CA ARG A 307 -8.44 -0.20 -6.56
C ARG A 307 -7.41 -1.08 -5.86
N ALA A 308 -6.13 -0.90 -6.16
CA ALA A 308 -5.06 -1.62 -5.48
C ALA A 308 -4.97 -1.15 -4.02
N GLU A 309 -4.89 -2.06 -3.07
CA GLU A 309 -4.73 -1.68 -1.66
C GLU A 309 -3.40 -0.97 -1.42
N VAL A 310 -2.36 -1.43 -2.13
CA VAL A 310 -0.99 -0.97 -1.98
C VAL A 310 -0.35 -0.78 -3.35
N LEU A 311 0.39 0.32 -3.48
CA LEU A 311 1.33 0.52 -4.57
C LEU A 311 2.73 0.49 -4.01
N SER A 312 3.53 -0.43 -4.54
CA SER A 312 4.92 -0.57 -4.16
C SER A 312 5.82 -0.07 -5.27
N THR A 313 6.88 0.63 -4.90
CA THR A 313 7.97 1.01 -5.81
C THR A 313 9.29 0.60 -5.22
N GLY A 314 10.28 0.40 -6.08
CA GLY A 314 11.60 0.04 -5.62
C GLY A 314 12.62 -0.01 -6.74
N TRP A 315 13.78 -0.55 -6.41
CA TRP A 315 14.93 -0.61 -7.29
C TRP A 315 15.44 -2.04 -7.41
N LEU A 316 15.78 -2.45 -8.64
CA LEU A 316 16.45 -3.71 -8.91
C LEU A 316 17.79 -3.44 -9.57
N GLY A 317 18.79 -4.21 -9.19
CA GLY A 317 20.11 -4.18 -9.82
C GLY A 317 20.52 -5.57 -10.30
N ASN A 318 21.34 -5.61 -11.34
CA ASN A 318 21.92 -6.86 -11.81
C ASN A 318 23.39 -6.66 -12.17
N GLN A 319 24.26 -7.53 -11.65
CA GLN A 319 25.70 -7.47 -11.96
C GLN A 319 25.98 -7.79 -13.44
N ALA A 320 25.08 -8.50 -14.11
CA ALA A 320 25.19 -8.78 -15.53
C ALA A 320 24.88 -7.54 -16.39
N TRP A 321 24.15 -6.54 -15.87
CA TRP A 321 23.80 -5.31 -16.59
C TRP A 321 25.00 -4.37 -16.72
N THR A 322 25.80 -4.66 -17.73
CA THR A 322 26.98 -3.89 -18.13
C THR A 322 26.55 -2.82 -19.13
N GLY A 323 26.30 -1.60 -18.65
CA GLY A 323 25.77 -0.56 -19.52
C GLY A 323 25.55 0.78 -18.83
N PRO A 324 24.80 1.70 -19.48
CA PRO A 324 24.55 3.04 -18.96
C PRO A 324 23.74 3.06 -17.66
N ALA A 325 23.03 1.96 -17.34
CA ALA A 325 22.31 1.82 -16.09
C ALA A 325 22.39 0.38 -15.57
N PRO A 326 23.08 0.15 -14.44
CA PRO A 326 23.13 -1.16 -13.81
C PRO A 326 21.88 -1.45 -12.95
N VAL A 327 20.86 -0.58 -13.03
CA VAL A 327 19.64 -0.64 -12.22
C VAL A 327 18.40 -0.28 -13.04
N ILE A 328 17.25 -0.77 -12.57
CA ILE A 328 15.93 -0.35 -13.01
C ILE A 328 15.11 0.12 -11.81
N LYS A 329 14.15 1.00 -12.07
CA LYS A 329 13.10 1.34 -11.11
C LYS A 329 11.82 0.58 -11.48
N TRP A 330 11.07 0.14 -10.49
CA TRP A 330 9.81 -0.57 -10.72
C TRP A 330 8.66 0.06 -9.93
N VAL A 331 7.45 -0.13 -10.44
CA VAL A 331 6.19 0.17 -9.77
C VAL A 331 5.24 -1.02 -9.96
N ALA A 332 4.54 -1.41 -8.90
CA ALA A 332 3.64 -2.55 -8.93
C ALA A 332 2.39 -2.29 -8.07
N ALA A 333 1.25 -2.81 -8.53
CA ALA A 333 0.00 -2.79 -7.79
C ALA A 333 -0.14 -4.05 -6.91
N MET A 334 0.80 -4.19 -5.99
CA MET A 334 0.89 -5.28 -5.01
C MET A 334 1.65 -4.81 -3.77
N ASP A 335 1.51 -5.54 -2.67
CA ASP A 335 2.34 -5.35 -1.48
C ASP A 335 3.74 -5.93 -1.69
N GLY A 336 4.75 -5.07 -1.78
CA GLY A 336 6.15 -5.43 -1.96
C GLY A 336 6.90 -5.67 -0.65
N SER A 337 6.26 -5.56 0.51
CA SER A 337 6.92 -5.70 1.83
C SER A 337 7.60 -7.06 2.00
N HIS A 338 7.02 -8.11 1.42
CA HIS A 338 7.58 -9.47 1.43
C HIS A 338 8.86 -9.62 0.59
N LEU A 339 9.18 -8.66 -0.29
CA LEU A 339 10.39 -8.67 -1.12
C LEU A 339 11.66 -8.26 -0.36
N MET A 340 11.52 -7.92 0.93
CA MET A 340 12.61 -7.60 1.85
C MET A 340 12.68 -8.69 2.94
N ASP A 341 13.87 -9.14 3.32
CA ASP A 341 14.00 -10.04 4.46
C ASP A 341 13.75 -9.28 5.78
N ARG A 342 13.48 -9.99 6.89
CA ARG A 342 13.24 -9.38 8.22
C ARG A 342 14.41 -8.54 8.76
N LYS A 343 15.59 -8.65 8.15
CA LYS A 343 16.82 -7.92 8.46
C LYS A 343 17.15 -6.87 7.38
N ASN A 344 16.20 -6.55 6.49
CA ASN A 344 16.37 -5.70 5.31
C ASN A 344 17.50 -6.13 4.36
N LYS A 345 17.84 -7.42 4.30
CA LYS A 345 18.73 -7.94 3.26
C LYS A 345 17.96 -8.13 1.97
N ALA A 346 18.67 -7.81 0.89
CA ALA A 346 18.22 -7.98 -0.48
C ALA A 346 17.92 -9.45 -0.79
N HIS A 347 16.70 -9.73 -1.26
CA HIS A 347 16.40 -10.97 -1.95
C HIS A 347 16.85 -10.90 -3.41
N TYR A 348 17.19 -12.06 -3.97
CA TYR A 348 17.18 -12.21 -5.41
C TYR A 348 15.73 -12.31 -5.87
N LEU A 349 15.39 -11.59 -6.93
CA LEU A 349 14.07 -11.50 -7.49
C LEU A 349 14.10 -11.89 -8.97
N VAL A 350 13.02 -12.50 -9.42
CA VAL A 350 12.64 -12.61 -10.83
C VAL A 350 11.30 -11.91 -11.02
N GLY A 351 10.97 -11.50 -12.24
CA GLY A 351 9.74 -10.76 -12.45
C GLY A 351 9.34 -10.59 -13.90
N GLN A 352 8.15 -10.04 -14.06
CA GLN A 352 7.51 -9.80 -15.35
C GLN A 352 6.88 -8.41 -15.33
N GLY A 353 7.10 -7.63 -16.37
CA GLY A 353 6.55 -6.28 -16.41
C GLY A 353 6.64 -5.63 -17.79
N PHE A 354 6.23 -4.37 -17.83
CA PHE A 354 6.18 -3.58 -19.04
C PHE A 354 7.04 -2.33 -18.89
N PHE A 355 7.80 -2.00 -19.94
CA PHE A 355 8.60 -0.78 -19.93
C PHE A 355 7.72 0.47 -20.09
N LEU A 356 7.90 1.46 -19.23
CA LEU A 356 7.15 2.73 -19.26
C LEU A 356 7.97 3.86 -19.89
N LYS A 357 9.08 4.24 -19.25
CA LYS A 357 9.93 5.36 -19.64
C LYS A 357 11.31 5.25 -19.02
N ASN A 358 12.27 6.03 -19.51
CA ASN A 358 13.50 6.28 -18.76
C ASN A 358 13.30 7.44 -17.78
N LEU A 359 13.88 7.33 -16.59
CA LEU A 359 13.84 8.32 -15.52
C LEU A 359 15.25 8.78 -15.19
N ASP A 360 15.47 10.09 -15.17
CA ASP A 360 16.68 10.68 -14.62
C ASP A 360 16.59 10.69 -13.09
N TYR A 361 17.66 10.30 -12.40
CA TYR A 361 17.75 10.31 -10.95
C TYR A 361 19.15 10.68 -10.49
N GLU A 362 19.27 11.13 -9.24
CA GLU A 362 20.55 11.42 -8.61
C GLU A 362 20.95 10.26 -7.71
N ASN A 363 22.17 9.74 -7.87
CA ASN A 363 22.68 8.69 -6.99
C ASN A 363 23.13 9.26 -5.64
N ALA A 364 23.54 8.40 -4.70
CA ALA A 364 24.03 8.83 -3.38
C ALA A 364 25.25 9.78 -3.43
N ASP A 365 26.02 9.78 -4.52
CA ASP A 365 27.18 10.65 -4.73
C ASP A 365 26.83 11.99 -5.39
N GLY A 366 25.54 12.25 -5.62
CA GLY A 366 25.08 13.44 -6.32
C GLY A 366 25.24 13.39 -7.84
N ARG A 367 25.53 12.21 -8.40
CA ARG A 367 25.75 12.06 -9.84
C ARG A 367 24.45 11.83 -10.58
N PRO A 368 24.24 12.55 -11.71
CA PRO A 368 23.12 12.31 -12.58
C PRO A 368 23.25 10.94 -13.26
N LEU A 369 22.28 10.07 -13.01
CA LEU A 369 22.11 8.78 -13.66
C LEU A 369 20.71 8.68 -14.27
N ARG A 370 20.48 7.64 -15.06
CA ARG A 370 19.19 7.36 -15.67
C ARG A 370 18.88 5.89 -15.48
N ALA A 371 17.61 5.56 -15.21
CA ALA A 371 17.14 4.19 -15.04
C ALA A 371 15.84 3.97 -15.81
N PRO A 372 15.67 2.80 -16.45
CA PRO A 372 14.38 2.39 -16.99
C PRO A 372 13.35 2.21 -15.87
N VAL A 373 12.11 2.61 -16.13
CA VAL A 373 10.98 2.40 -15.23
C VAL A 373 10.07 1.31 -15.80
N PHE A 374 9.74 0.33 -14.98
CA PHE A 374 8.85 -0.77 -15.33
C PHE A 374 7.57 -0.77 -14.48
N ALA A 375 6.42 -1.00 -15.12
CA ALA A 375 5.18 -1.37 -14.45
C ALA A 375 5.13 -2.90 -14.35
N MET A 376 5.24 -3.44 -13.14
CA MET A 376 5.38 -4.87 -12.90
C MET A 376 4.03 -5.55 -12.78
N ARG A 377 3.92 -6.71 -13.45
CA ARG A 377 2.87 -7.71 -13.23
C ARG A 377 3.20 -8.54 -11.99
N SER A 378 4.43 -9.02 -11.90
CA SER A 378 4.90 -9.85 -10.79
C SER A 378 6.36 -9.59 -10.45
N LEU A 379 6.66 -9.74 -9.16
CA LEU A 379 8.01 -9.90 -8.62
C LEU A 379 7.95 -11.06 -7.64
N GLU A 380 8.85 -12.02 -7.79
CA GLU A 380 8.90 -13.22 -6.98
C GLU A 380 10.30 -13.41 -6.40
N ILE A 381 10.37 -13.89 -5.16
CA ILE A 381 11.64 -14.22 -4.52
C ILE A 381 12.24 -15.44 -5.23
N PHE A 382 13.39 -15.23 -5.86
CA PHE A 382 14.22 -16.29 -6.36
C PHE A 382 15.09 -16.85 -5.23
N THR A 383 14.85 -18.11 -4.89
CA THR A 383 15.73 -18.86 -3.99
C THR A 383 16.63 -19.74 -4.83
N PRO A 384 17.96 -19.49 -4.86
CA PRO A 384 18.86 -20.36 -5.60
C PRO A 384 18.73 -21.80 -5.09
N PRO A 385 18.72 -22.80 -5.97
CA PRO A 385 18.72 -24.19 -5.53
C PRO A 385 19.92 -24.41 -4.62
N PHE A 386 19.70 -25.06 -3.47
CA PHE A 386 20.77 -25.36 -2.53
C PHE A 386 21.85 -26.20 -3.23
N ASP A 387 22.98 -25.58 -3.54
CA ASP A 387 24.17 -26.29 -3.97
C ASP A 387 24.94 -26.69 -2.71
N GLY A 388 24.91 -27.98 -2.33
CA GLY A 388 25.62 -28.49 -1.15
C GLY A 388 27.14 -28.61 -1.33
N ARG A 389 27.70 -28.17 -2.47
CA ARG A 389 29.14 -28.19 -2.74
C ARG A 389 29.99 -27.26 -1.85
N PRO A 390 29.57 -26.04 -1.47
CA PRO A 390 30.35 -25.14 -0.62
C PRO A 390 30.63 -25.73 0.76
N GLU A 391 29.68 -26.48 1.35
CA GLU A 391 29.90 -27.18 2.62
C GLU A 391 30.96 -28.28 2.47
N ARG A 392 30.96 -29.02 1.36
CA ARG A 392 31.97 -30.06 1.11
C ARG A 392 33.39 -29.52 0.93
N ILE A 393 33.55 -28.25 0.52
CA ILE A 393 34.87 -27.63 0.36
C ILE A 393 35.41 -27.14 1.72
N MET A 394 34.54 -26.68 2.62
CA MET A 394 34.97 -26.21 3.95
C MET A 394 35.28 -27.33 4.96
N TYR A 395 34.76 -28.54 4.76
CA TYR A 395 35.08 -29.71 5.61
C TYR A 395 36.18 -30.63 5.04
N MET A 396 36.87 -30.21 3.98
CA MET A 396 38.00 -30.96 3.38
C MET A 396 39.38 -30.31 3.65
N VAL A 397 39.53 -29.59 4.77
CA VAL A 397 40.83 -29.04 5.23
C VAL A 397 41.28 -29.69 6.52
#